data_AF-A0A3D0UJ73-F1
#
_entry.id   AF-A0A3D0UJ73-F1
#
_cell.length_a   1.000
_cell.length_b   1.000
_cell.length_c   1.000
_cell.angle_alpha   90.00
_cell.angle_beta   90.00
_cell.angle_gamma   90.00
#
_symmetry.space_group_name_H-M   'P 1'
#
loop_
_entity.id
_entity.type
_entity.pdbx_description
1 polymer ?
#
loop_
_entity_poly.entity_id
_entity_poly.type
_entity_poly.pdbx_seq_one_letter_code
_entity_poly.pdbx_strand_id
1 'polypeptide(L)'
;MMNAVQSLAIPSTNGAGRDRIQLKIWLAERIQSSMSNTGKLTRSPEIVQIAYERFKQACQYAKINLPPEKEDVFFNEVLDEIVGLGPLEQLMRDEFVSDIMVNGPKMIFVEKRGKIEEVSAEFADDAHVLRVINKIVEPLGRQVNATSPTVDARLPDGSRVNAVIPPCAIDGPTIAIRKFAKERLEIKDLINYGSLNQVMADYLQACVVSKLNIVVSGGTGSGKTTLLNVLSSFIPEKDRIITIEDAAELSLNQRHVVRLETKTPSHEGDSVVTIRNLLINSLRMRPDRIVVGECRGGEALDMLQAMNTGHDGSMTTIHANSPRDSLSRLETLVLMAGMDLPIQTVRKQIASAINLVVQLSRMRDGTRKIIQVTEIAGTEGDTIVMQDLFKFVDQGEKNGKVLGEFEPGGLRSQYTDRLKIYGFNLSPKTFMKTMPSTNGDTRRR
;
A
#
# COMPACT_ATOMS: atom_id res chain seq x y z
N MET A 1 -28.58 37.41 6.60
CA MET A 1 -28.01 36.38 7.51
C MET A 1 -26.69 36.88 8.13
N MET A 2 -26.67 38.04 8.82
CA MET A 2 -25.45 38.61 9.41
C MET A 2 -25.35 38.45 10.94
N ASN A 3 -26.37 37.88 11.61
CA ASN A 3 -26.52 37.97 13.07
C ASN A 3 -26.18 36.69 13.86
N ALA A 4 -25.86 35.56 13.20
CA ALA A 4 -25.62 34.30 13.93
C ALA A 4 -24.16 34.10 14.40
N VAL A 5 -23.20 34.88 13.87
CA VAL A 5 -21.75 34.66 14.12
C VAL A 5 -21.19 35.56 15.24
N GLN A 6 -21.92 36.62 15.64
CA GLN A 6 -21.51 37.48 16.76
C GLN A 6 -21.67 36.81 18.14
N SER A 7 -22.34 35.65 18.23
CA SER A 7 -22.67 34.98 19.49
C SER A 7 -21.72 33.83 19.89
N LEU A 8 -20.69 33.51 19.11
CA LEU A 8 -19.71 32.47 19.49
C LEU A 8 -18.83 32.98 20.64
N ALA A 9 -19.03 32.44 21.84
CA ALA A 9 -18.24 32.76 23.02
C ALA A 9 -16.75 32.54 22.76
N ILE A 10 -15.91 33.51 23.16
CA ILE A 10 -14.45 33.43 23.00
C ILE A 10 -13.93 32.37 24.00
N PRO A 11 -13.23 31.31 23.54
CA PRO A 11 -12.64 30.32 24.43
C PRO A 11 -11.57 30.95 25.36
N SER A 12 -11.39 30.41 26.57
CA SER A 12 -10.35 30.87 27.49
C SER A 12 -8.95 30.71 26.88
N THR A 13 -8.08 31.70 27.10
CA THR A 13 -6.69 31.71 26.61
C THR A 13 -5.70 31.10 27.62
N ASN A 14 -6.19 30.54 28.74
CA ASN A 14 -5.39 30.05 29.85
C ASN A 14 -4.80 28.63 29.60
N GLY A 15 -3.90 28.52 28.63
CA GLY A 15 -2.76 27.58 28.63
C GLY A 15 -2.99 26.06 28.62
N ALA A 16 -4.20 25.52 28.76
CA ALA A 16 -4.45 24.09 28.69
C ALA A 16 -4.56 23.60 27.24
N GLY A 17 -4.13 22.35 26.94
CA GLY A 17 -4.20 21.78 25.58
C GLY A 17 -5.62 21.77 24.98
N ARG A 18 -6.65 21.61 25.83
CA ARG A 18 -8.07 21.61 25.43
C ARG A 18 -8.56 23.00 25.00
N ASP A 19 -8.08 24.05 25.67
CA ASP A 19 -8.39 25.45 25.36
C ASP A 19 -7.79 25.86 24.01
N ARG A 20 -6.58 25.36 23.69
CA ARG A 20 -5.94 25.62 22.40
C ARG A 20 -6.70 25.00 21.22
N ILE A 21 -7.19 23.76 21.36
CA ILE A 21 -7.97 23.11 20.29
C ILE A 21 -9.28 23.88 20.04
N GLN A 22 -10.00 24.25 21.09
CA GLN A 22 -11.23 25.04 20.96
C GLN A 22 -10.97 26.41 20.33
N LEU A 23 -9.86 27.07 20.70
CA LEU A 23 -9.46 28.34 20.10
C LEU A 23 -9.18 28.22 18.59
N LYS A 24 -8.50 27.13 18.17
CA LYS A 24 -8.24 26.88 16.74
C LYS A 24 -9.53 26.71 15.95
N ILE A 25 -10.46 25.89 16.46
CA ILE A 25 -11.75 25.63 15.81
C ILE A 25 -12.56 26.92 15.72
N TRP A 26 -12.64 27.69 16.81
CA TRP A 26 -13.35 28.98 16.83
C TRP A 26 -12.77 29.97 15.79
N LEU A 27 -11.45 30.08 15.71
CA LEU A 27 -10.78 30.92 14.70
C LEU A 27 -11.09 30.43 13.29
N ALA A 28 -11.02 29.12 13.04
CA ALA A 28 -11.29 28.52 11.74
C ALA A 28 -12.73 28.79 11.28
N GLU A 29 -13.73 28.56 12.13
CA GLU A 29 -15.15 28.80 11.83
C GLU A 29 -15.43 30.28 11.54
N ARG A 30 -14.82 31.19 12.31
CA ARG A 30 -14.96 32.63 12.11
C ARG A 30 -14.34 33.09 10.79
N ILE A 31 -13.14 32.61 10.46
CA ILE A 31 -12.46 32.92 9.21
C ILE A 31 -13.27 32.35 8.03
N GLN A 32 -13.69 31.08 8.10
CA GLN A 32 -14.48 30.44 7.05
C GLN A 32 -15.81 31.16 6.81
N SER A 33 -16.51 31.58 7.86
CA SER A 33 -17.75 32.36 7.76
C SER A 33 -17.52 33.74 7.10
N SER A 34 -16.37 34.37 7.34
CA SER A 34 -16.01 35.62 6.67
C SER A 34 -15.65 35.43 5.19
N MET A 35 -15.36 34.19 4.78
CA MET A 35 -14.97 33.79 3.43
C MET A 35 -16.11 33.13 2.64
N SER A 36 -17.34 33.12 3.15
CA SER A 36 -18.50 32.39 2.60
C SER A 36 -18.85 32.65 1.12
N ASN A 37 -18.34 33.75 0.53
CA ASN A 37 -18.53 34.08 -0.90
C ASN A 37 -17.37 33.64 -1.80
N THR A 38 -16.31 33.09 -1.21
CA THR A 38 -15.19 32.47 -1.92
C THR A 38 -15.59 31.01 -2.15
N GLY A 39 -15.44 30.47 -3.36
CA GLY A 39 -15.85 29.10 -3.71
C GLY A 39 -15.09 28.00 -2.94
N LYS A 40 -14.78 26.87 -3.59
CA LYS A 40 -14.01 25.79 -2.94
C LYS A 40 -12.71 26.32 -2.34
N LEU A 41 -12.61 26.28 -1.00
CA LEU A 41 -11.43 26.72 -0.26
C LEU A 41 -10.33 25.68 -0.42
N THR A 42 -9.39 25.95 -1.31
CA THR A 42 -8.17 25.14 -1.51
C THR A 42 -6.96 25.93 -1.04
N ARG A 43 -5.87 25.26 -0.70
CA ARG A 43 -4.64 25.94 -0.25
C ARG A 43 -3.95 26.60 -1.46
N SER A 44 -4.37 27.81 -1.83
CA SER A 44 -3.72 28.66 -2.83
C SER A 44 -3.02 29.87 -2.16
N PRO A 45 -1.98 30.47 -2.79
CA PRO A 45 -1.33 31.66 -2.23
C PRO A 45 -2.31 32.79 -1.88
N GLU A 46 -3.33 32.98 -2.73
CA GLU A 46 -4.40 33.97 -2.53
C GLU A 46 -5.26 33.66 -1.31
N ILE A 47 -5.70 32.40 -1.15
CA ILE A 47 -6.52 31.96 -0.01
C ILE A 47 -5.73 32.05 1.29
N VAL A 48 -4.44 31.69 1.27
CA VAL A 48 -3.56 31.80 2.44
C VAL A 48 -3.43 33.26 2.88
N GLN A 49 -3.23 34.19 1.94
CA GLN A 49 -3.13 35.61 2.24
C GLN A 49 -4.43 36.15 2.86
N ILE A 50 -5.58 35.85 2.25
CA ILE A 50 -6.88 36.27 2.76
C ILE A 50 -7.14 35.68 4.16
N ALA A 51 -6.85 34.39 4.34
CA ALA A 51 -7.02 33.72 5.64
C ALA A 51 -6.12 34.34 6.72
N TYR A 52 -4.90 34.73 6.38
CA TYR A 52 -3.97 35.38 7.30
C TYR A 52 -4.45 36.76 7.75
N GLU A 53 -4.95 37.58 6.83
CA GLU A 53 -5.53 38.89 7.16
C GLU A 53 -6.75 38.76 8.07
N ARG A 54 -7.63 37.78 7.80
CA ARG A 54 -8.80 37.48 8.64
C ARG A 54 -8.40 36.93 10.00
N PHE A 55 -7.38 36.09 10.05
CA PHE A 55 -6.80 35.58 11.29
C PHE A 55 -6.30 36.71 12.17
N LYS A 56 -5.54 37.66 11.63
CA LYS A 56 -5.07 38.86 12.37
C LYS A 56 -6.23 39.68 12.93
N GLN A 57 -7.27 39.92 12.12
CA GLN A 57 -8.46 40.65 12.57
C GLN A 57 -9.19 39.90 13.69
N ALA A 58 -9.31 38.58 13.60
CA ALA A 58 -9.95 37.74 14.62
C ALA A 58 -9.15 37.72 15.93
N CYS A 59 -7.82 37.61 15.86
CA CYS A 59 -6.94 37.69 17.03
C CYS A 59 -7.03 39.05 17.73
N GLN A 60 -7.05 40.15 16.97
CA GLN A 60 -7.22 41.50 17.53
C GLN A 60 -8.57 41.66 18.24
N TYR A 61 -9.66 41.21 17.60
CA TYR A 61 -11.01 41.26 18.17
C TYR A 61 -11.10 40.45 19.48
N ALA A 62 -10.53 39.25 19.50
CA ALA A 62 -10.55 38.36 20.66
C ALA A 62 -9.45 38.69 21.70
N LYS A 63 -8.64 39.74 21.48
CA LYS A 63 -7.49 40.12 22.32
C LYS A 63 -6.53 38.96 22.58
N ILE A 64 -6.33 38.11 21.57
CA ILE A 64 -5.39 36.98 21.64
C ILE A 64 -4.00 37.53 21.33
N ASN A 65 -3.06 37.36 22.27
CA ASN A 65 -1.67 37.75 22.09
C ASN A 65 -0.80 36.52 21.87
N LEU A 66 -0.28 36.35 20.65
CA LEU A 66 0.62 35.25 20.29
C LEU A 66 2.06 35.78 20.20
N PRO A 67 3.06 35.05 20.73
CA PRO A 67 4.45 35.37 20.46
C PRO A 67 4.72 35.37 18.95
N PRO A 68 5.44 36.35 18.38
CA PRO A 68 5.69 36.45 16.94
C PRO A 68 6.22 35.14 16.33
N GLU A 69 7.12 34.46 17.05
CA GLU A 69 7.73 33.19 16.63
C GLU A 69 6.76 32.01 16.53
N LYS A 70 5.63 32.06 17.26
CA LYS A 70 4.62 30.98 17.28
C LYS A 70 3.40 31.29 16.42
N GLU A 71 3.31 32.53 15.93
CA GLU A 71 2.14 32.99 15.20
C GLU A 71 1.99 32.25 13.87
N ASP A 72 3.06 32.12 13.09
CA ASP A 72 3.03 31.41 11.81
C ASP A 72 2.67 29.93 11.98
N VAL A 73 3.19 29.28 13.02
CA VAL A 73 2.87 27.89 13.34
C VAL A 73 1.40 27.75 13.70
N PHE A 74 0.89 28.63 14.58
CA PHE A 74 -0.50 28.59 15.01
C PHE A 74 -1.47 28.95 13.87
N PHE A 75 -1.11 29.92 13.03
CA PHE A 75 -1.86 30.25 11.83
C PHE A 75 -1.91 29.06 10.87
N ASN A 76 -0.80 28.35 10.65
CA ASN A 76 -0.81 27.14 9.83
C ASN A 76 -1.71 26.04 10.41
N GLU A 77 -1.74 25.87 11.73
CA GLU A 77 -2.68 24.94 12.37
C GLU A 77 -4.15 25.36 12.16
N VAL A 78 -4.48 26.65 12.27
CA VAL A 78 -5.83 27.17 11.98
C VAL A 78 -6.17 27.02 10.49
N LEU A 79 -5.21 27.26 9.61
CA LEU A 79 -5.37 27.07 8.16
C LEU A 79 -5.64 25.60 7.83
N ASP A 80 -4.94 24.67 8.50
CA ASP A 80 -5.16 23.23 8.34
C ASP A 80 -6.58 22.81 8.78
N GLU A 81 -7.20 23.50 9.75
CA GLU A 81 -8.63 23.32 10.08
C GLU A 81 -9.57 23.85 8.97
N ILE A 82 -9.22 24.96 8.32
CA ILE A 82 -10.06 25.61 7.29
C ILE A 82 -9.98 24.86 5.95
N VAL A 83 -8.78 24.58 5.45
CA VAL A 83 -8.57 24.02 4.09
C VAL A 83 -7.98 22.61 4.08
N GLY A 84 -7.44 22.12 5.19
CA GLY A 84 -6.84 20.80 5.32
C GLY A 84 -7.70 19.82 6.12
N LEU A 85 -7.06 18.76 6.62
CA LEU A 85 -7.69 17.70 7.43
C LEU A 85 -7.56 17.92 8.95
N GLY A 86 -7.46 19.18 9.38
CA GLY A 86 -7.35 19.57 10.78
C GLY A 86 -6.15 18.92 11.47
N PRO A 87 -6.32 18.21 12.60
CA PRO A 87 -5.22 17.56 13.32
C PRO A 87 -4.43 16.52 12.50
N LEU A 88 -5.05 15.91 11.48
CA LEU A 88 -4.40 14.87 10.67
C LEU A 88 -3.39 15.43 9.67
N GLU A 89 -3.47 16.72 9.36
CA GLU A 89 -2.71 17.34 8.28
C GLU A 89 -1.18 17.25 8.51
N GLN A 90 -0.72 17.40 9.75
CA GLN A 90 0.69 17.23 10.10
C GLN A 90 1.16 15.77 9.90
N LEU A 91 0.32 14.80 10.27
CA LEU A 91 0.61 13.37 10.10
C LEU A 91 0.60 12.97 8.61
N MET A 92 -0.28 13.58 7.81
CA MET A 92 -0.31 13.41 6.36
C MET A 92 0.97 13.94 5.69
N ARG A 93 1.56 15.02 6.22
CA ARG A 93 2.84 15.57 5.71
C ARG A 93 4.08 14.79 6.14
N ASP A 94 4.05 14.08 7.27
CA ASP A 94 5.21 13.31 7.77
C ASP A 94 5.52 12.10 6.87
N GLU A 95 6.61 12.16 6.11
CA GLU A 95 7.01 11.10 5.16
C GLU A 95 7.31 9.75 5.81
N PHE A 96 7.56 9.72 7.13
CA PHE A 96 7.82 8.47 7.85
C PHE A 96 6.54 7.76 8.31
N VAL A 97 5.38 8.43 8.24
CA VAL A 97 4.06 7.86 8.57
C VAL A 97 3.46 7.21 7.34
N SER A 98 3.11 5.92 7.42
CA SER A 98 2.45 5.17 6.34
C SER A 98 0.95 5.01 6.54
N ASP A 99 0.50 4.84 7.78
CA ASP A 99 -0.90 4.61 8.13
C ASP A 99 -1.28 5.51 9.31
N ILE A 100 -2.51 6.04 9.30
CA ILE A 100 -3.08 6.87 10.38
C ILE A 100 -4.41 6.24 10.78
N MET A 101 -4.61 5.99 12.06
CA MET A 101 -5.80 5.34 12.61
C MET A 101 -6.39 6.22 13.73
N VAL A 102 -7.61 6.70 13.53
CA VAL A 102 -8.38 7.51 14.48
C VAL A 102 -9.45 6.61 15.08
N ASN A 103 -9.30 6.31 16.37
CA ASN A 103 -10.22 5.49 17.15
C ASN A 103 -11.07 6.39 18.05
N GLY A 104 -11.71 7.41 17.47
CA GLY A 104 -12.39 8.48 18.18
C GLY A 104 -11.52 9.72 18.40
N PRO A 105 -12.07 10.78 19.02
CA PRO A 105 -11.48 12.12 19.00
C PRO A 105 -10.18 12.24 19.80
N LYS A 106 -9.90 11.30 20.71
CA LYS A 106 -8.79 11.37 21.66
C LYS A 106 -7.73 10.28 21.48
N MET A 107 -7.94 9.33 20.58
CA MET A 107 -7.05 8.20 20.38
C MET A 107 -6.66 8.14 18.91
N ILE A 108 -5.44 8.59 18.60
CA ILE A 108 -4.88 8.55 17.26
C ILE A 108 -3.58 7.74 17.28
N PHE A 109 -3.49 6.76 16.39
CA PHE A 109 -2.31 5.94 16.18
C PHE A 109 -1.74 6.19 14.79
N VAL A 110 -0.43 6.00 14.64
CA VAL A 110 0.24 5.99 13.34
C VAL A 110 1.14 4.77 13.20
N GLU A 111 1.29 4.25 11.98
CA GLU A 111 2.42 3.39 11.65
C GLU A 111 3.58 4.28 11.19
N LYS A 112 4.63 4.38 12.01
CA LYS A 112 5.86 5.09 11.69
C LYS A 112 7.02 4.10 11.58
N ARG A 113 7.65 4.05 10.40
CA ARG A 113 8.77 3.12 10.11
C ARG A 113 8.47 1.65 10.48
N GLY A 114 7.26 1.19 10.25
CA GLY A 114 6.88 -0.20 10.55
C GLY A 114 6.59 -0.48 12.02
N LYS A 115 6.33 0.53 12.85
CA LYS A 115 5.87 0.35 14.24
C LYS A 115 4.63 1.21 14.47
N ILE A 116 3.65 0.65 15.16
CA ILE A 116 2.44 1.38 15.56
C ILE A 116 2.74 2.11 16.86
N GLU A 117 2.47 3.41 16.89
CA GLU A 117 2.61 4.25 18.08
C GLU A 117 1.42 5.22 18.21
N GLU A 118 1.04 5.54 19.44
CA GLU A 118 0.04 6.57 19.74
C GLU A 118 0.67 7.96 19.63
N VAL A 119 -0.05 8.92 19.05
CA VAL A 119 0.42 10.30 18.86
C VAL A 119 -0.39 11.28 19.68
N SER A 120 0.19 12.43 20.01
CA SER A 120 -0.48 13.49 20.79
C SER A 120 -1.48 14.31 19.99
N ALA A 121 -1.71 14.00 18.70
CA ALA A 121 -2.69 14.68 17.89
C ALA A 121 -4.09 14.27 18.33
N GLU A 122 -5.00 15.24 18.46
CA GLU A 122 -6.37 14.99 18.94
C GLU A 122 -7.37 15.90 18.23
N PHE A 123 -8.59 15.40 18.09
CA PHE A 123 -9.76 16.20 17.76
C PHE A 123 -10.39 16.79 19.03
N ALA A 124 -11.35 17.70 18.85
CA ALA A 124 -12.07 18.29 19.99
C ALA A 124 -13.07 17.30 20.58
N ASP A 125 -13.86 16.70 19.71
CA ASP A 125 -15.00 15.84 19.97
C ASP A 125 -15.38 15.06 18.69
N ASP A 126 -16.39 14.19 18.80
CA ASP A 126 -16.91 13.39 17.68
C ASP A 126 -17.42 14.27 16.54
N ALA A 127 -18.02 15.42 16.85
CA ALA A 127 -18.51 16.35 15.83
C ALA A 127 -17.35 16.90 14.97
N HIS A 128 -16.19 17.12 15.58
CA HIS A 128 -14.98 17.51 14.85
C HIS A 128 -14.51 16.39 13.91
N VAL A 129 -14.46 15.14 14.37
CA VAL A 129 -14.09 14.00 13.50
C VAL A 129 -15.07 13.89 12.31
N LEU A 130 -16.39 14.02 12.56
CA LEU A 130 -17.42 14.00 11.53
C LEU A 130 -17.25 15.12 10.49
N ARG A 131 -16.90 16.35 10.92
CA ARG A 131 -16.58 17.45 9.99
C ARG A 131 -15.42 17.11 9.07
N VAL A 132 -14.37 16.47 9.59
CA VAL A 132 -13.21 16.05 8.78
C VAL A 132 -13.59 14.91 7.84
N ILE A 133 -14.39 13.93 8.28
CA ILE A 133 -14.93 12.88 7.39
C ILE A 133 -15.71 13.50 6.23
N ASN A 134 -16.64 14.42 6.52
CA ASN A 134 -17.43 15.10 5.48
C ASN A 134 -16.55 15.88 4.50
N LYS A 135 -15.53 16.58 5.00
CA LYS A 135 -14.57 17.30 4.16
C LYS A 135 -13.79 16.37 3.22
N ILE A 136 -13.52 15.14 3.64
CA ILE A 136 -12.87 14.11 2.81
C ILE A 136 -13.82 13.60 1.71
N VAL A 137 -15.07 13.29 2.07
CA VAL A 137 -15.97 12.53 1.18
C VAL A 137 -16.82 13.39 0.26
N GLU A 138 -17.23 14.59 0.69
CA GLU A 138 -18.09 15.49 -0.10
C GLU A 138 -17.47 15.86 -1.46
N PRO A 139 -16.17 16.23 -1.55
CA PRO A 139 -15.55 16.54 -2.84
C PRO A 139 -15.49 15.35 -3.80
N LEU A 140 -15.61 14.13 -3.28
CA LEU A 140 -15.56 12.87 -4.03
C LEU A 140 -16.96 12.38 -4.44
N GLY A 141 -18.02 13.16 -4.16
CA GLY A 141 -19.41 12.77 -4.43
C GLY A 141 -19.89 11.62 -3.55
N ARG A 142 -19.29 11.43 -2.38
CA ARG A 142 -19.66 10.39 -1.41
C ARG A 142 -20.32 11.03 -0.19
N GLN A 143 -21.15 10.25 0.51
CA GLN A 143 -21.86 10.70 1.70
C GLN A 143 -21.72 9.68 2.82
N VAL A 144 -21.63 10.17 4.06
CA VAL A 144 -21.64 9.36 5.28
C VAL A 144 -22.71 9.89 6.20
N ASN A 145 -23.62 9.03 6.64
CA ASN A 145 -24.71 9.39 7.56
C ASN A 145 -25.21 8.13 8.30
N ALA A 146 -26.21 8.27 9.18
CA ALA A 146 -26.70 7.16 9.99
C ALA A 146 -27.30 5.99 9.18
N THR A 147 -27.77 6.23 7.94
CA THR A 147 -28.31 5.18 7.06
C THR A 147 -27.24 4.55 6.16
N SER A 148 -26.12 5.25 5.95
CA SER A 148 -24.93 4.77 5.25
C SER A 148 -23.68 5.11 6.08
N PRO A 149 -23.42 4.34 7.15
CA PRO A 149 -22.46 4.73 8.19
C PRO A 149 -21.01 4.40 7.84
N THR A 150 -20.74 3.82 6.68
CA THR A 150 -19.39 3.43 6.23
C THR A 150 -19.06 4.06 4.89
N VAL A 151 -17.80 4.42 4.69
CA VAL A 151 -17.29 4.91 3.41
C VAL A 151 -15.87 4.44 3.15
N ASP A 152 -15.61 4.14 1.89
CA ASP A 152 -14.28 3.98 1.34
C ASP A 152 -14.06 5.05 0.27
N ALA A 153 -12.92 5.72 0.31
CA ALA A 153 -12.60 6.88 -0.51
C ALA A 153 -11.12 6.92 -0.88
N ARG A 154 -10.83 7.65 -1.96
CA ARG A 154 -9.47 7.92 -2.41
C ARG A 154 -9.23 9.43 -2.44
N LEU A 155 -8.21 9.87 -1.71
CA LEU A 155 -7.81 11.28 -1.67
C LEU A 155 -7.07 11.68 -2.97
N PRO A 156 -7.01 12.98 -3.29
CA PRO A 156 -6.33 13.48 -4.48
C PRO A 156 -4.83 13.12 -4.57
N ASP A 157 -4.17 12.91 -3.43
CA ASP A 157 -2.77 12.47 -3.34
C ASP A 157 -2.60 10.95 -3.59
N GLY A 158 -3.70 10.23 -3.79
CA GLY A 158 -3.75 8.79 -4.01
C GLY A 158 -3.96 7.97 -2.75
N SER A 159 -3.93 8.59 -1.56
CA SER A 159 -4.10 7.92 -0.27
C SER A 159 -5.52 7.33 -0.15
N ARG A 160 -5.65 6.21 0.54
CA ARG A 160 -6.94 5.55 0.77
C ARG A 160 -7.47 5.92 2.15
N VAL A 161 -8.77 6.17 2.23
CA VAL A 161 -9.46 6.49 3.48
C VAL A 161 -10.65 5.56 3.64
N ASN A 162 -10.74 4.92 4.78
CA ASN A 162 -11.95 4.30 5.29
C ASN A 162 -12.45 5.12 6.48
N ALA A 163 -13.76 5.32 6.58
CA ALA A 163 -14.36 5.90 7.78
C ALA A 163 -15.65 5.18 8.15
N VAL A 164 -15.89 5.05 9.45
CA VAL A 164 -17.10 4.44 10.01
C VAL A 164 -17.65 5.34 11.10
N ILE A 165 -18.96 5.60 11.09
CA ILE A 165 -19.64 6.46 12.06
C ILE A 165 -20.72 5.69 12.83
N PRO A 166 -21.27 6.25 13.93
CA PRO A 166 -22.46 5.69 14.56
C PRO A 166 -23.63 5.54 13.56
N PRO A 167 -24.45 4.47 13.66
CA PRO A 167 -24.49 3.51 14.76
C PRO A 167 -23.51 2.33 14.64
N CYS A 168 -22.73 2.20 13.56
CA CYS A 168 -21.82 1.07 13.37
C CYS A 168 -20.54 1.18 14.20
N ALA A 169 -20.01 2.39 14.36
CA ALA A 169 -18.92 2.66 15.29
C ALA A 169 -19.47 3.10 16.65
N ILE A 170 -19.61 2.13 17.56
CA ILE A 170 -20.30 2.29 18.86
C ILE A 170 -19.60 3.34 19.73
N ASP A 171 -18.27 3.37 19.71
CA ASP A 171 -17.44 4.24 20.54
C ASP A 171 -17.16 5.62 19.91
N GLY A 172 -17.88 5.96 18.83
CA GLY A 172 -17.71 7.22 18.09
C GLY A 172 -17.10 7.04 16.70
N PRO A 173 -17.00 8.11 15.91
CA PRO A 173 -16.51 8.05 14.53
C PRO A 173 -15.04 7.64 14.43
N THR A 174 -14.72 6.80 13.45
CA THR A 174 -13.37 6.29 13.19
C THR A 174 -12.90 6.61 11.78
N ILE A 175 -11.57 6.74 11.62
CA ILE A 175 -10.93 6.98 10.32
C ILE A 175 -9.69 6.09 10.24
N ALA A 176 -9.51 5.39 9.12
CA ALA A 176 -8.26 4.72 8.78
C ALA A 176 -7.75 5.26 7.44
N ILE A 177 -6.57 5.91 7.46
CA ILE A 177 -5.91 6.44 6.27
C ILE A 177 -4.67 5.59 6.00
N ARG A 178 -4.58 5.03 4.79
CA ARG A 178 -3.32 4.48 4.27
C ARG A 178 -2.76 5.44 3.25
N LYS A 179 -1.61 6.04 3.57
CA LYS A 179 -0.98 7.05 2.73
C LYS A 179 -0.42 6.42 1.47
N PHE A 180 -0.55 7.14 0.35
CA PHE A 180 0.13 6.77 -0.87
C PHE A 180 1.63 7.09 -0.73
N ALA A 181 2.48 6.08 -0.91
CA ALA A 181 3.92 6.27 -0.84
C ALA A 181 4.39 7.19 -1.99
N LYS A 182 4.96 8.35 -1.65
CA LYS A 182 5.50 9.31 -2.63
C LYS A 182 6.79 8.80 -3.27
N GLU A 183 7.64 8.15 -2.48
CA GLU A 183 8.90 7.58 -2.97
C GLU A 183 8.71 6.13 -3.41
N ARG A 184 9.10 5.85 -4.67
CA ARG A 184 9.09 4.51 -5.24
C ARG A 184 10.38 3.83 -4.81
N LEU A 185 10.28 2.73 -4.07
CA LEU A 185 11.45 1.90 -3.81
C LEU A 185 11.96 1.32 -5.13
N GLU A 186 13.27 1.32 -5.30
CA GLU A 186 13.99 0.61 -6.34
C GLU A 186 14.58 -0.70 -5.78
N ILE A 187 15.07 -1.55 -6.68
CA ILE A 187 15.74 -2.79 -6.28
C ILE A 187 16.96 -2.54 -5.38
N LYS A 188 17.68 -1.42 -5.60
CA LYS A 188 18.84 -1.03 -4.79
C LYS A 188 18.46 -0.76 -3.34
N ASP A 189 17.29 -0.17 -3.11
CA ASP A 189 16.79 0.08 -1.76
C ASP A 189 16.50 -1.23 -1.05
N LEU A 190 15.87 -2.19 -1.73
CA LEU A 190 15.62 -3.51 -1.15
C LEU A 190 16.91 -4.27 -0.81
N ILE A 191 17.97 -4.11 -1.62
CA ILE A 191 19.29 -4.65 -1.31
C ILE A 191 19.89 -3.96 -0.09
N ASN A 192 19.83 -2.62 -0.03
CA ASN A 192 20.34 -1.81 1.09
C ASN A 192 19.61 -2.14 2.40
N TYR A 193 18.30 -2.40 2.35
CA TYR A 193 17.52 -2.85 3.50
C TYR A 193 17.78 -4.32 3.89
N GLY A 194 18.53 -5.06 3.07
CA GLY A 194 18.78 -6.49 3.27
C GLY A 194 17.50 -7.33 3.12
N SER A 195 16.56 -6.88 2.30
CA SER A 195 15.35 -7.63 1.94
C SER A 195 15.65 -8.78 0.99
N LEU A 196 16.69 -8.61 0.17
CA LEU A 196 17.31 -9.63 -0.70
C LEU A 196 18.77 -9.24 -0.95
N ASN A 197 19.57 -10.15 -1.50
CA ASN A 197 20.93 -9.83 -1.94
C ASN A 197 20.98 -9.54 -3.46
N GLN A 198 22.14 -9.08 -3.94
CA GLN A 198 22.36 -8.78 -5.36
C GLN A 198 22.11 -9.99 -6.27
N VAL A 199 22.52 -11.19 -5.84
CA VAL A 199 22.37 -12.43 -6.61
C VAL A 199 20.89 -12.75 -6.87
N MET A 200 20.05 -12.61 -5.86
CA MET A 200 18.60 -12.78 -5.99
C MET A 200 17.99 -11.68 -6.86
N ALA A 201 18.46 -10.43 -6.73
CA ALA A 201 18.00 -9.32 -7.55
C ALA A 201 18.27 -9.55 -9.04
N ASP A 202 19.48 -9.98 -9.39
CA ASP A 202 19.88 -10.29 -10.77
C ASP A 202 19.03 -11.44 -11.36
N TYR A 203 18.80 -12.48 -10.56
CA TYR A 203 17.94 -13.60 -10.97
C TYR A 203 16.49 -13.16 -11.19
N LEU A 204 15.91 -12.40 -10.26
CA LEU A 204 14.53 -11.91 -10.38
C LEU A 204 14.36 -10.96 -11.57
N GLN A 205 15.36 -10.11 -11.84
CA GLN A 205 15.38 -9.28 -13.04
C GLN A 205 15.39 -10.15 -14.31
N ALA A 206 16.25 -11.16 -14.36
CA ALA A 206 16.32 -12.10 -15.48
C ALA A 206 14.97 -12.79 -15.72
N CYS A 207 14.28 -13.22 -14.65
CA CYS A 207 12.97 -13.83 -14.71
C CYS A 207 11.90 -12.90 -15.31
N VAL A 208 11.84 -11.64 -14.85
CA VAL A 208 10.87 -10.65 -15.36
C VAL A 208 11.12 -10.35 -16.83
N VAL A 209 12.37 -10.07 -17.22
CA VAL A 209 12.73 -9.74 -18.60
C VAL A 209 12.47 -10.91 -19.54
N SER A 210 12.74 -12.14 -19.08
CA SER A 210 12.51 -13.38 -19.84
C SER A 210 11.03 -13.83 -19.91
N LYS A 211 10.11 -13.00 -19.41
CA LYS A 211 8.67 -13.26 -19.36
C LYS A 211 8.26 -14.49 -18.56
N LEU A 212 8.92 -14.75 -17.42
CA LEU A 212 8.44 -15.76 -16.47
C LEU A 212 7.28 -15.22 -15.63
N ASN A 213 6.24 -16.02 -15.44
CA ASN A 213 5.10 -15.69 -14.59
C ASN A 213 5.48 -15.83 -13.12
N ILE A 214 5.26 -14.77 -12.34
CA ILE A 214 5.71 -14.67 -10.93
C ILE A 214 4.52 -14.43 -10.00
N VAL A 215 4.42 -15.24 -8.96
CA VAL A 215 3.51 -15.00 -7.83
C VAL A 215 4.31 -14.51 -6.63
N VAL A 216 3.99 -13.31 -6.16
CA VAL A 216 4.56 -12.74 -4.94
C VAL A 216 3.65 -13.09 -3.76
N SER A 217 4.16 -13.88 -2.82
CA SER A 217 3.40 -14.44 -1.70
C SER A 217 3.89 -13.91 -0.35
N GLY A 218 3.00 -13.81 0.65
CA GLY A 218 3.34 -13.30 1.98
C GLY A 218 2.15 -12.85 2.82
N GLY A 219 2.36 -12.77 4.13
CA GLY A 219 1.37 -12.26 5.08
C GLY A 219 1.04 -10.76 4.88
N THR A 220 0.04 -10.26 5.60
CA THR A 220 -0.26 -8.81 5.66
C THR A 220 0.96 -8.01 6.12
N GLY A 221 1.23 -6.87 5.46
CA GLY A 221 2.35 -5.98 5.81
C GLY A 221 3.76 -6.51 5.48
N SER A 222 3.88 -7.66 4.81
CA SER A 222 5.17 -8.25 4.39
C SER A 222 5.86 -7.53 3.23
N GLY A 223 5.17 -6.61 2.55
CA GLY A 223 5.72 -5.85 1.41
C GLY A 223 5.47 -6.46 0.02
N LYS A 224 4.44 -7.30 -0.14
CA LYS A 224 4.11 -7.95 -1.43
C LYS A 224 3.94 -6.94 -2.58
N THR A 225 3.04 -5.97 -2.42
CA THR A 225 2.80 -4.94 -3.45
C THR A 225 4.07 -4.14 -3.74
N THR A 226 4.87 -3.86 -2.71
CA THR A 226 6.16 -3.18 -2.85
C THR A 226 7.13 -3.97 -3.73
N LEU A 227 7.31 -5.26 -3.46
CA LEU A 227 8.16 -6.11 -4.30
C LEU A 227 7.57 -6.25 -5.71
N LEU A 228 6.25 -6.44 -5.84
CA LEU A 228 5.58 -6.50 -7.12
C LEU A 228 5.82 -5.23 -7.95
N ASN A 229 5.77 -4.05 -7.33
CA ASN A 229 6.06 -2.78 -7.99
C ASN A 229 7.52 -2.72 -8.48
N VAL A 230 8.48 -3.11 -7.63
CA VAL A 230 9.91 -3.17 -7.99
C VAL A 230 10.14 -4.15 -9.14
N LEU A 231 9.58 -5.36 -9.08
CA LEU A 231 9.71 -6.34 -10.16
C LEU A 231 9.06 -5.85 -11.45
N SER A 232 7.91 -5.19 -11.35
CA SER A 232 7.22 -4.58 -12.51
C SER A 232 8.06 -3.51 -13.20
N SER A 233 8.97 -2.84 -12.48
CA SER A 233 9.91 -1.88 -13.09
C SER A 233 10.94 -2.53 -14.01
N PHE A 234 11.18 -3.84 -13.90
CA PHE A 234 12.07 -4.58 -14.80
C PHE A 234 11.40 -4.99 -16.12
N ILE A 235 10.09 -4.78 -16.27
CA ILE A 235 9.40 -5.05 -17.53
C ILE A 235 9.98 -4.10 -18.61
N PRO A 236 10.39 -4.61 -19.80
CA PRO A 236 10.93 -3.77 -20.87
C PRO A 236 9.94 -2.69 -21.33
N GLU A 237 10.43 -1.49 -21.65
CA GLU A 237 9.63 -0.32 -22.11
C GLU A 237 8.73 -0.58 -23.34
N LYS A 238 9.08 -1.58 -24.16
CA LYS A 238 8.31 -1.95 -25.36
C LYS A 238 7.03 -2.73 -25.04
N ASP A 239 6.96 -3.38 -23.87
CA ASP A 239 5.82 -4.21 -23.49
C ASP A 239 4.65 -3.29 -23.07
N ARG A 240 3.44 -3.58 -23.56
CA ARG A 240 2.20 -2.97 -23.06
C ARG A 240 1.77 -3.64 -21.76
N ILE A 241 1.67 -2.86 -20.69
CA ILE A 241 1.37 -3.35 -19.35
C ILE A 241 -0.04 -2.92 -18.95
N ILE A 242 -0.83 -3.86 -18.44
CA ILE A 242 -2.11 -3.55 -17.80
C ILE A 242 -2.01 -3.91 -16.32
N THR A 243 -2.20 -2.93 -15.44
CA THR A 243 -2.32 -3.17 -14.01
C THR A 243 -3.79 -3.23 -13.61
N ILE A 244 -4.15 -4.15 -12.72
CA ILE A 244 -5.52 -4.32 -12.24
C ILE A 244 -5.49 -4.47 -10.72
N GLU A 245 -6.12 -3.54 -10.00
CA GLU A 245 -6.03 -3.48 -8.54
C GLU A 245 -7.37 -3.11 -7.93
N ASP A 246 -7.63 -3.55 -6.69
CA ASP A 246 -8.80 -3.05 -5.94
C ASP A 246 -8.73 -1.55 -5.70
N ALA A 247 -7.51 -1.05 -5.46
CA ALA A 247 -7.21 0.36 -5.62
C ALA A 247 -5.77 0.53 -6.11
N ALA A 248 -5.49 1.52 -6.95
CA ALA A 248 -4.20 1.55 -7.64
C ALA A 248 -3.05 1.94 -6.70
N GLU A 249 -2.22 0.96 -6.29
CA GLU A 249 -0.97 1.13 -5.53
C GLU A 249 0.24 1.06 -6.46
N LEU A 250 0.17 0.28 -7.53
CA LEU A 250 1.28 0.12 -8.47
C LEU A 250 1.56 1.41 -9.24
N SER A 251 2.85 1.74 -9.34
CA SER A 251 3.37 2.97 -9.93
C SER A 251 4.59 2.63 -10.79
N LEU A 252 4.31 2.33 -12.06
CA LEU A 252 5.30 1.92 -13.05
C LEU A 252 5.89 3.14 -13.76
N ASN A 253 7.17 3.05 -14.16
CA ASN A 253 7.88 4.12 -14.88
C ASN A 253 7.64 4.05 -16.40
N GLN A 254 7.29 2.86 -16.89
CA GLN A 254 7.12 2.61 -18.31
C GLN A 254 6.01 3.47 -18.89
N ARG A 255 6.17 3.92 -20.14
CA ARG A 255 5.16 4.78 -20.79
C ARG A 255 3.90 4.02 -21.18
N HIS A 256 4.03 2.75 -21.54
CA HIS A 256 2.95 1.96 -22.12
C HIS A 256 2.13 1.20 -21.08
N VAL A 257 1.65 1.92 -20.06
CA VAL A 257 0.92 1.35 -18.91
C VAL A 257 -0.53 1.82 -18.93
N VAL A 258 -1.47 0.88 -18.80
CA VAL A 258 -2.87 1.17 -18.48
C VAL A 258 -3.16 0.71 -17.07
N ARG A 259 -3.66 1.62 -16.23
CA ARG A 259 -3.99 1.34 -14.83
C ARG A 259 -5.50 1.18 -14.70
N LEU A 260 -5.94 0.02 -14.26
CA LEU A 260 -7.34 -0.31 -14.03
C LEU A 260 -7.57 -0.51 -12.54
N GLU A 261 -8.69 0.01 -12.05
CA GLU A 261 -9.11 -0.04 -10.66
C GLU A 261 -10.55 -0.52 -10.58
N THR A 262 -10.87 -1.33 -9.57
CA THR A 262 -12.24 -1.80 -9.36
C THR A 262 -13.18 -0.64 -9.07
N LYS A 263 -14.47 -0.82 -9.39
CA LYS A 263 -15.52 0.12 -9.05
C LYS A 263 -16.39 -0.51 -7.98
N THR A 264 -16.32 0.03 -6.76
CA THR A 264 -17.28 -0.25 -5.69
C THR A 264 -18.65 0.32 -6.06
N PRO A 265 -19.76 -0.32 -5.69
CA PRO A 265 -21.08 0.24 -5.94
C PRO A 265 -21.22 1.59 -5.22
N SER A 266 -21.84 2.55 -5.90
CA SER A 266 -22.25 3.82 -5.28
C SER A 266 -23.57 3.64 -4.53
N HIS A 267 -23.94 4.60 -3.70
CA HIS A 267 -25.26 4.65 -3.05
C HIS A 267 -26.42 4.75 -4.07
N GLU A 268 -26.13 5.14 -5.30
CA GLU A 268 -27.10 5.25 -6.41
C GLU A 268 -27.37 3.92 -7.13
N GLY A 269 -26.77 2.81 -6.67
CA GLY A 269 -27.04 1.47 -7.22
C GLY A 269 -26.27 1.14 -8.49
N ASP A 270 -25.12 1.80 -8.72
CA ASP A 270 -24.23 1.47 -9.84
C ASP A 270 -23.76 0.01 -9.82
N SER A 271 -23.51 -0.54 -11.02
CA SER A 271 -22.92 -1.87 -11.16
C SER A 271 -21.49 -1.93 -10.58
N VAL A 272 -21.23 -3.00 -9.83
CA VAL A 272 -19.91 -3.35 -9.32
C VAL A 272 -19.02 -3.79 -10.48
N VAL A 273 -17.80 -3.25 -10.54
CA VAL A 273 -16.77 -3.72 -11.47
C VAL A 273 -15.65 -4.36 -10.66
N THR A 274 -15.56 -5.69 -10.71
CA THR A 274 -14.58 -6.49 -9.96
C THR A 274 -13.25 -6.63 -10.71
N ILE A 275 -12.19 -7.09 -10.02
CA ILE A 275 -10.92 -7.47 -10.65
C ILE A 275 -11.16 -8.46 -11.79
N ARG A 276 -12.04 -9.45 -11.58
CA ARG A 276 -12.40 -10.45 -12.60
C ARG A 276 -12.97 -9.80 -13.87
N ASN A 277 -13.86 -8.82 -13.72
CA ASN A 277 -14.43 -8.10 -14.87
C ASN A 277 -13.35 -7.35 -15.66
N LEU A 278 -12.46 -6.65 -14.95
CA LEU A 278 -11.36 -5.92 -15.56
C LEU A 278 -10.34 -6.85 -16.22
N LEU A 279 -10.05 -7.99 -15.61
CA LEU A 279 -9.12 -8.98 -16.15
C LEU A 279 -9.63 -9.56 -17.47
N ILE A 280 -10.89 -10.00 -17.51
CA ILE A 280 -11.52 -10.47 -18.75
C ILE A 280 -11.56 -9.37 -19.83
N ASN A 281 -11.82 -8.12 -19.43
CA ASN A 281 -11.80 -6.99 -20.36
C ASN A 281 -10.38 -6.73 -20.90
N SER A 282 -9.37 -6.82 -20.03
CA SER A 282 -7.97 -6.53 -20.35
C SER A 282 -7.41 -7.39 -21.48
N LEU A 283 -7.88 -8.64 -21.62
CA LEU A 283 -7.47 -9.54 -22.70
C LEU A 283 -7.79 -8.98 -24.10
N ARG A 284 -8.76 -8.06 -24.22
CA ARG A 284 -9.11 -7.38 -25.48
C ARG A 284 -8.28 -6.12 -25.74
N MET A 285 -7.46 -5.72 -24.78
CA MET A 285 -6.65 -4.50 -24.85
C MET A 285 -5.24 -4.75 -25.38
N ARG A 286 -4.99 -5.96 -25.93
CA ARG A 286 -3.69 -6.43 -26.44
C ARG A 286 -2.53 -6.23 -25.45
N PRO A 287 -2.63 -6.70 -24.20
CA PRO A 287 -1.52 -6.59 -23.25
C PRO A 287 -0.37 -7.52 -23.65
N ASP A 288 0.87 -7.06 -23.45
CA ASP A 288 2.02 -7.94 -23.40
C ASP A 288 2.22 -8.50 -21.99
N ARG A 289 1.78 -7.76 -20.96
CA ARG A 289 1.89 -8.10 -19.54
C ARG A 289 0.63 -7.72 -18.80
N ILE A 290 0.19 -8.60 -17.90
CA ILE A 290 -0.88 -8.31 -16.96
C ILE A 290 -0.32 -8.39 -15.54
N VAL A 291 -0.54 -7.35 -14.75
CA VAL A 291 -0.13 -7.29 -13.35
C VAL A 291 -1.35 -7.10 -12.48
N VAL A 292 -1.73 -8.12 -11.73
CA VAL A 292 -2.85 -8.05 -10.79
C VAL A 292 -2.32 -7.73 -9.41
N GLY A 293 -2.85 -6.69 -8.75
CA GLY A 293 -2.36 -6.24 -7.45
C GLY A 293 -2.45 -7.33 -6.39
N GLU A 294 -3.58 -8.03 -6.29
CA GLU A 294 -3.75 -9.20 -5.44
C GLU A 294 -4.91 -10.07 -5.95
N CYS A 295 -4.70 -11.39 -6.05
CA CYS A 295 -5.80 -12.32 -6.27
C CYS A 295 -6.45 -12.72 -4.94
N ARG A 296 -7.77 -12.53 -4.84
CA ARG A 296 -8.63 -12.77 -3.67
C ARG A 296 -9.84 -13.67 -3.96
N GLY A 297 -10.14 -13.97 -5.23
CA GLY A 297 -11.30 -14.73 -5.65
C GLY A 297 -11.16 -15.40 -7.03
N GLY A 298 -12.30 -15.55 -7.71
CA GLY A 298 -12.42 -16.30 -8.97
C GLY A 298 -11.59 -15.77 -10.14
N GLU A 299 -11.12 -14.52 -10.08
CA GLU A 299 -10.19 -13.96 -11.06
C GLU A 299 -8.86 -14.73 -11.15
N ALA A 300 -8.51 -15.52 -10.12
CA ALA A 300 -7.34 -16.39 -10.15
C ALA A 300 -7.39 -17.36 -11.34
N LEU A 301 -8.57 -17.90 -11.69
CA LEU A 301 -8.73 -18.77 -12.84
C LEU A 301 -8.47 -18.05 -14.16
N ASP A 302 -9.07 -16.87 -14.33
CA ASP A 302 -8.88 -16.04 -15.52
C ASP A 302 -7.40 -15.60 -15.65
N MET A 303 -6.72 -15.38 -14.53
CA MET A 303 -5.29 -15.04 -14.51
C MET A 303 -4.43 -16.22 -14.98
N LEU A 304 -4.69 -17.43 -14.47
CA LEU A 304 -4.01 -18.64 -14.92
C LEU A 304 -4.26 -18.92 -16.41
N GLN A 305 -5.47 -18.66 -16.89
CA GLN A 305 -5.79 -18.76 -18.31
C GLN A 305 -5.01 -17.74 -19.13
N ALA A 306 -4.95 -16.48 -18.71
CA ALA A 306 -4.18 -15.45 -19.39
C ALA A 306 -2.70 -15.84 -19.49
N MET A 307 -2.10 -16.31 -18.38
CA MET A 307 -0.73 -16.80 -18.32
C MET A 307 -0.46 -17.98 -19.27
N ASN A 308 -1.42 -18.88 -19.45
CA ASN A 308 -1.29 -20.02 -20.36
C ASN A 308 -1.60 -19.68 -21.82
N THR A 309 -2.23 -18.53 -22.11
CA THR A 309 -2.76 -18.17 -23.45
C THR A 309 -2.05 -16.98 -24.09
N GLY A 310 -0.74 -16.84 -23.83
CA GLY A 310 0.12 -15.88 -24.52
C GLY A 310 0.32 -14.54 -23.82
N HIS A 311 -0.12 -14.40 -22.57
CA HIS A 311 0.19 -13.24 -21.71
C HIS A 311 1.31 -13.60 -20.72
N ASP A 312 2.40 -14.14 -21.27
CA ASP A 312 3.59 -14.53 -20.52
C ASP A 312 4.17 -13.37 -19.72
N GLY A 313 4.81 -13.71 -18.61
CA GLY A 313 5.48 -12.73 -17.77
C GLY A 313 4.54 -11.87 -16.95
N SER A 314 3.30 -12.34 -16.78
CA SER A 314 2.30 -11.73 -15.91
C SER A 314 2.63 -12.00 -14.45
N MET A 315 2.21 -11.10 -13.57
CA MET A 315 2.54 -11.18 -12.15
C MET A 315 1.33 -10.88 -11.28
N THR A 316 1.28 -11.48 -10.09
CA THR A 316 0.25 -11.17 -9.09
C THR A 316 0.79 -11.33 -7.68
N THR A 317 0.05 -10.79 -6.70
CA THR A 317 0.28 -11.13 -5.29
C THR A 317 -0.79 -12.05 -4.73
N ILE A 318 -0.41 -12.84 -3.72
CA ILE A 318 -1.34 -13.67 -2.96
C ILE A 318 -0.98 -13.69 -1.47
N HIS A 319 -1.99 -13.74 -0.62
CA HIS A 319 -1.76 -13.92 0.82
C HIS A 319 -1.58 -15.42 1.15
N ALA A 320 -0.38 -15.79 1.58
CA ALA A 320 -0.07 -17.13 2.09
C ALA A 320 1.18 -17.13 2.97
N ASN A 321 1.32 -18.18 3.80
CA ASN A 321 2.38 -18.31 4.80
C ASN A 321 3.63 -19.04 4.27
N SER A 322 3.52 -19.72 3.13
CA SER A 322 4.60 -20.43 2.47
C SER A 322 4.35 -20.54 0.95
N PRO A 323 5.37 -20.87 0.14
CA PRO A 323 5.16 -21.15 -1.28
C PRO A 323 4.14 -22.27 -1.53
N ARG A 324 4.16 -23.34 -0.72
CA ARG A 324 3.19 -24.44 -0.82
C ARG A 324 1.76 -23.95 -0.53
N ASP A 325 1.59 -23.17 0.54
CA ASP A 325 0.28 -22.60 0.89
C ASP A 325 -0.22 -21.64 -0.20
N SER A 326 0.67 -20.94 -0.90
CA SER A 326 0.30 -20.05 -2.00
C SER A 326 -0.36 -20.82 -3.16
N LEU A 327 0.13 -22.02 -3.47
CA LEU A 327 -0.47 -22.88 -4.50
C LEU A 327 -1.80 -23.45 -4.02
N SER A 328 -1.88 -23.95 -2.78
CA SER A 328 -3.15 -24.40 -2.18
C SER A 328 -4.20 -23.28 -2.13
N ARG A 329 -3.76 -22.04 -1.86
CA ARG A 329 -4.63 -20.87 -1.89
C ARG A 329 -5.12 -20.58 -3.30
N LEU A 330 -4.25 -20.63 -4.31
CA LEU A 330 -4.66 -20.50 -5.72
C LEU A 330 -5.67 -21.58 -6.12
N GLU A 331 -5.48 -22.84 -5.71
CA GLU A 331 -6.46 -23.92 -5.94
C GLU A 331 -7.84 -23.50 -5.40
N THR A 332 -7.89 -23.01 -4.16
CA THR A 332 -9.13 -22.54 -3.53
C THR A 332 -9.76 -21.37 -4.30
N LEU A 333 -8.95 -20.38 -4.68
CA LEU A 333 -9.43 -19.19 -5.40
C LEU A 333 -10.00 -19.55 -6.78
N VAL A 334 -9.39 -20.51 -7.46
CA VAL A 334 -9.89 -21.02 -8.75
C VAL A 334 -11.27 -21.68 -8.58
N LEU A 335 -11.47 -22.46 -7.52
CA LEU A 335 -12.76 -23.10 -7.25
C LEU A 335 -13.87 -22.06 -6.97
N MET A 336 -13.52 -20.89 -6.43
CA MET A 336 -14.46 -19.77 -6.22
C MET A 336 -14.93 -19.12 -7.54
N ALA A 337 -14.31 -19.45 -8.68
CA ALA A 337 -14.74 -18.93 -9.98
C ALA A 337 -16.10 -19.49 -10.44
N GLY A 338 -16.63 -20.51 -9.76
CA GLY A 338 -17.93 -21.12 -10.03
C GLY A 338 -17.93 -22.14 -11.18
N MET A 339 -16.74 -22.57 -11.62
CA MET A 339 -16.60 -23.65 -12.62
C MET A 339 -16.34 -24.99 -11.91
N ASP A 340 -17.03 -26.03 -12.34
CA ASP A 340 -16.84 -27.39 -11.83
C ASP A 340 -15.63 -28.04 -12.53
N LEU A 341 -14.44 -27.69 -12.06
CA LEU A 341 -13.17 -28.23 -12.57
C LEU A 341 -12.62 -29.28 -11.59
N PRO A 342 -12.24 -30.47 -12.08
CA PRO A 342 -11.51 -31.43 -11.26
C PRO A 342 -10.22 -30.80 -10.71
N ILE A 343 -9.92 -31.05 -9.42
CA ILE A 343 -8.75 -30.46 -8.75
C ILE A 343 -7.43 -30.75 -9.47
N GLN A 344 -7.32 -31.93 -10.08
CA GLN A 344 -6.16 -32.33 -10.88
C GLN A 344 -5.96 -31.40 -12.10
N THR A 345 -7.05 -30.96 -12.73
CA THR A 345 -7.00 -29.98 -13.84
C THR A 345 -6.54 -28.63 -13.34
N VAL A 346 -7.03 -28.18 -12.18
CA VAL A 346 -6.61 -26.93 -11.55
C VAL A 346 -5.11 -26.96 -11.25
N ARG A 347 -4.61 -28.05 -10.65
CA ARG A 347 -3.17 -28.21 -10.38
C ARG A 347 -2.31 -28.19 -11.63
N LYS A 348 -2.74 -28.85 -12.69
CA LYS A 348 -2.05 -28.80 -13.99
C LYS A 348 -2.04 -27.39 -14.58
N GLN A 349 -3.13 -26.64 -14.48
CA GLN A 349 -3.18 -25.25 -14.92
C GLN A 349 -2.23 -24.36 -14.11
N ILE A 350 -2.21 -24.51 -12.78
CA ILE A 350 -1.29 -23.79 -11.89
C ILE A 350 0.16 -24.10 -12.26
N ALA A 351 0.51 -25.39 -12.38
CA ALA A 351 1.87 -25.82 -12.66
C ALA A 351 2.37 -25.44 -14.07
N SER A 352 1.45 -25.33 -15.04
CA SER A 352 1.75 -24.85 -16.39
C SER A 352 1.92 -23.34 -16.45
N ALA A 353 1.06 -22.60 -15.73
CA ALA A 353 1.02 -21.14 -15.78
C ALA A 353 2.15 -20.50 -14.99
N ILE A 354 2.40 -20.96 -13.76
CA ILE A 354 3.29 -20.28 -12.82
C ILE A 354 4.70 -20.81 -12.96
N ASN A 355 5.68 -19.92 -13.05
CA ASN A 355 7.08 -20.30 -13.12
C ASN A 355 7.78 -20.14 -11.78
N LEU A 356 7.43 -19.08 -11.03
CA LEU A 356 8.13 -18.70 -9.81
C LEU A 356 7.16 -18.24 -8.71
N VAL A 357 7.41 -18.66 -7.47
CA VAL A 357 6.82 -18.10 -6.26
C VAL A 357 7.91 -17.42 -5.44
N VAL A 358 7.69 -16.15 -5.09
CA VAL A 358 8.60 -15.35 -4.25
C VAL A 358 7.91 -15.07 -2.93
N GLN A 359 8.36 -15.70 -1.85
CA GLN A 359 7.75 -15.61 -0.54
C GLN A 359 8.42 -14.54 0.31
N LEU A 360 7.64 -13.58 0.82
CA LEU A 360 8.08 -12.56 1.78
C LEU A 360 7.57 -12.87 3.18
N SER A 361 8.31 -12.35 4.16
CA SER A 361 7.87 -12.26 5.55
C SER A 361 8.27 -10.92 6.17
N ARG A 362 7.47 -10.47 7.15
CA ARG A 362 7.83 -9.39 8.07
C ARG A 362 8.50 -10.05 9.28
N MET A 363 9.77 -9.72 9.47
CA MET A 363 10.59 -10.24 10.56
C MET A 363 10.22 -9.57 11.89
N ARG A 364 10.67 -10.16 13.01
CA ARG A 364 10.39 -9.67 14.37
C ARG A 364 10.93 -8.26 14.67
N ASP A 365 11.96 -7.81 13.94
CA ASP A 365 12.51 -6.46 14.03
C ASP A 365 11.76 -5.43 13.14
N GLY A 366 10.71 -5.86 12.45
CA GLY A 366 9.93 -5.05 11.51
C GLY A 366 10.52 -5.00 10.10
N THR A 367 11.71 -5.55 9.85
CA THR A 367 12.27 -5.65 8.50
C THR A 367 11.47 -6.61 7.64
N ARG A 368 11.49 -6.40 6.32
CA ARG A 368 10.79 -7.23 5.34
C ARG A 368 11.84 -7.98 4.51
N LYS A 369 11.73 -9.30 4.40
CA LYS A 369 12.72 -10.13 3.69
C LYS A 369 12.04 -11.13 2.76
N ILE A 370 12.67 -11.41 1.63
CA ILE A 370 12.33 -12.57 0.79
C ILE A 370 12.85 -13.82 1.50
N ILE A 371 11.97 -14.61 2.09
CA ILE A 371 12.36 -15.79 2.85
C ILE A 371 12.58 -17.02 1.98
N GLN A 372 11.98 -17.05 0.78
CA GLN A 372 12.08 -18.18 -0.12
C GLN A 372 11.80 -17.76 -1.57
N VAL A 373 12.55 -18.32 -2.51
CA VAL A 373 12.32 -18.20 -3.96
C VAL A 373 12.23 -19.61 -4.51
N THR A 374 11.07 -19.97 -5.05
CA THR A 374 10.72 -21.35 -5.41
C THR A 374 10.23 -21.42 -6.86
N GLU A 375 10.86 -22.25 -7.68
CA GLU A 375 10.41 -22.56 -9.03
C GLU A 375 9.35 -23.67 -9.02
N ILE A 376 8.41 -23.60 -9.96
CA ILE A 376 7.42 -24.64 -10.19
C ILE A 376 7.90 -25.58 -11.30
N ALA A 377 8.19 -26.82 -10.97
CA ALA A 377 8.82 -27.81 -11.86
C ALA A 377 7.82 -28.76 -12.53
N GLY A 378 6.55 -28.34 -12.64
CA GLY A 378 5.47 -29.15 -13.23
C GLY A 378 4.72 -29.99 -12.19
N THR A 379 4.21 -31.14 -12.60
CA THR A 379 3.40 -32.05 -11.77
C THR A 379 3.92 -33.47 -11.82
N GLU A 380 3.97 -34.13 -10.66
CA GLU A 380 4.18 -35.57 -10.55
C GLU A 380 2.92 -36.19 -9.93
N GLY A 381 2.19 -36.96 -10.74
CA GLY A 381 0.83 -37.39 -10.40
C GLY A 381 -0.07 -36.18 -10.10
N ASP A 382 -0.59 -36.13 -8.88
CA ASP A 382 -1.48 -35.06 -8.41
C ASP A 382 -0.75 -33.99 -7.59
N THR A 383 0.58 -34.02 -7.52
CA THR A 383 1.39 -33.10 -6.72
C THR A 383 2.14 -32.13 -7.62
N ILE A 384 2.02 -30.83 -7.33
CA ILE A 384 2.87 -29.81 -7.96
C ILE A 384 4.28 -29.92 -7.38
N VAL A 385 5.26 -30.13 -8.26
CA VAL A 385 6.67 -30.24 -7.89
C VAL A 385 7.25 -28.83 -7.79
N MET A 386 8.01 -28.58 -6.73
CA MET A 386 8.61 -27.29 -6.42
C MET A 386 10.09 -27.44 -6.16
N GLN A 387 10.88 -26.45 -6.58
CA GLN A 387 12.31 -26.40 -6.37
C GLN A 387 12.72 -25.08 -5.73
N ASP A 388 13.29 -25.13 -4.53
CA ASP A 388 13.80 -23.94 -3.86
C ASP A 388 15.16 -23.53 -4.43
N LEU A 389 15.25 -22.28 -4.88
CA LEU A 389 16.50 -21.69 -5.38
C LEU A 389 17.22 -20.87 -4.32
N PHE A 390 16.48 -20.15 -3.49
CA PHE A 390 17.03 -19.33 -2.42
C PHE A 390 16.16 -19.43 -1.18
N LYS A 391 16.80 -19.45 -0.01
CA LYS A 391 16.13 -19.47 1.29
C LYS A 391 16.85 -18.56 2.28
N PHE A 392 16.10 -17.78 3.04
CA PHE A 392 16.65 -17.03 4.15
C PHE A 392 16.79 -17.93 5.38
N VAL A 393 17.98 -17.97 5.97
CA VAL A 393 18.27 -18.70 7.20
C VAL A 393 18.41 -17.69 8.33
N ASP A 394 17.42 -17.68 9.23
CA ASP A 394 17.42 -16.86 10.44
C ASP A 394 18.46 -17.40 11.43
N GLN A 395 19.42 -16.56 11.80
CA GLN A 395 20.50 -16.87 12.73
C GLN A 395 20.28 -16.24 14.11
N GLY A 396 19.07 -15.78 14.39
CA GLY A 396 18.72 -15.11 15.64
C GLY A 396 18.79 -13.59 15.54
N GLU A 397 18.91 -12.94 16.68
CA GLU A 397 18.79 -11.49 16.79
C GLU A 397 19.95 -10.89 17.58
N LYS A 398 20.43 -9.74 17.13
CA LYS A 398 21.45 -8.96 17.85
C LYS A 398 21.09 -7.49 17.81
N ASN A 399 21.06 -6.85 18.98
CA ASN A 399 20.73 -5.42 19.14
C ASN A 399 19.39 -5.03 18.50
N GLY A 400 18.35 -5.85 18.65
CA GLY A 400 17.03 -5.56 18.09
C GLY A 400 16.92 -5.78 16.57
N LYS A 401 17.92 -6.39 15.93
CA LYS A 401 17.97 -6.65 14.48
C LYS A 401 18.14 -8.13 14.19
N VAL A 402 17.35 -8.63 13.25
CA VAL A 402 17.43 -10.02 12.78
C VAL A 402 18.69 -10.22 11.96
N LEU A 403 19.48 -11.22 12.35
CA LEU A 403 20.63 -11.70 11.63
C LEU A 403 20.24 -12.93 10.81
N GLY A 404 20.79 -13.04 9.61
CA GLY A 404 20.60 -14.20 8.77
C GLY A 404 21.18 -14.00 7.39
N GLU A 405 21.24 -15.09 6.65
CA GLU A 405 21.86 -15.15 5.34
C GLU A 405 20.92 -15.79 4.32
N PHE A 406 21.08 -15.40 3.06
CA PHE A 406 20.37 -16.01 1.95
C PHE A 406 21.21 -17.17 1.42
N GLU A 407 20.79 -18.40 1.69
CA GLU A 407 21.42 -19.60 1.17
C GLU A 407 20.82 -19.99 -0.18
N PRO A 408 21.65 -20.38 -1.16
CA PRO A 408 21.16 -21.02 -2.37
C PRO A 408 20.72 -22.46 -2.09
N GLY A 409 19.72 -22.93 -2.84
CA GLY A 409 19.12 -24.26 -2.69
C GLY A 409 19.99 -25.42 -3.19
N GLY A 410 21.08 -25.14 -3.92
CA GLY A 410 21.98 -26.17 -4.47
C GLY A 410 21.57 -26.69 -5.85
N LEU A 411 20.48 -26.17 -6.43
CA LEU A 411 19.95 -26.60 -7.73
C LEU A 411 19.88 -25.42 -8.69
N ARG A 412 20.27 -25.65 -9.96
CA ARG A 412 20.19 -24.61 -10.99
C ARG A 412 18.75 -24.36 -11.38
N SER A 413 18.47 -23.12 -11.80
CA SER A 413 17.18 -22.77 -12.41
C SER A 413 16.89 -23.65 -13.63
N GLN A 414 15.70 -24.22 -13.70
CA GLN A 414 15.24 -24.95 -14.89
C GLN A 414 15.06 -24.03 -16.10
N TYR A 415 14.94 -22.72 -15.88
CA TYR A 415 14.77 -21.73 -16.94
C TYR A 415 16.10 -21.20 -17.50
N THR A 416 17.25 -21.77 -17.10
CA THR A 416 18.59 -21.31 -17.50
C THR A 416 18.71 -21.03 -19.01
N ASP A 417 18.20 -21.92 -19.86
CA ASP A 417 18.31 -21.75 -21.32
C ASP A 417 17.41 -20.62 -21.84
N ARG A 418 16.21 -20.45 -21.28
CA ARG A 418 15.34 -19.31 -21.57
C ARG A 418 16.01 -18.00 -21.14
N LEU A 419 16.60 -17.96 -19.95
CA LEU A 419 17.31 -16.77 -19.46
C LEU A 419 18.46 -16.37 -20.41
N LYS A 420 19.24 -17.34 -20.92
CA LYS A 420 20.32 -17.09 -21.88
C LYS A 420 19.83 -16.49 -23.20
N ILE A 421 18.68 -16.95 -23.71
CA ILE A 421 18.08 -16.39 -24.94
C ILE A 421 17.78 -14.90 -24.77
N TYR A 422 17.41 -14.47 -23.55
CA TYR A 422 17.16 -13.07 -23.22
C TYR A 422 18.42 -12.32 -22.74
N GLY A 423 19.62 -12.90 -22.91
CA GLY A 423 20.90 -12.26 -22.63
C GLY A 423 21.40 -12.42 -21.18
N PHE A 424 20.73 -13.22 -20.35
CA PHE A 424 21.14 -13.44 -18.96
C PHE A 424 21.96 -14.73 -18.85
N ASN A 425 23.26 -14.60 -18.61
CA ASN A 425 24.15 -15.73 -18.35
C ASN A 425 24.50 -15.82 -16.86
N LEU A 426 23.61 -16.44 -16.09
CA LEU A 426 23.81 -16.61 -14.66
C LEU A 426 24.81 -17.74 -14.39
N SER A 427 25.85 -17.44 -13.60
CA SER A 427 26.88 -18.41 -13.23
C SER A 427 26.25 -19.59 -12.47
N PRO A 428 26.64 -20.84 -12.73
CA PRO A 428 26.24 -21.97 -11.90
C PRO A 428 26.48 -21.77 -10.40
N LYS A 429 27.52 -21.02 -10.04
CA LYS A 429 27.87 -20.70 -8.65
C LYS A 429 26.78 -19.92 -7.92
N THR A 430 25.94 -19.17 -8.65
CA THR A 430 24.78 -18.44 -8.11
C THR A 430 23.84 -19.33 -7.30
N PHE A 431 23.70 -20.60 -7.70
CA PHE A 431 22.75 -21.53 -7.10
C PHE A 431 23.40 -22.62 -6.24
N MET A 432 24.73 -22.58 -6.06
CA MET A 432 25.46 -23.60 -5.34
C MET A 432 25.81 -23.13 -3.94
N LYS A 433 25.61 -23.98 -2.94
CA LYS A 433 26.09 -23.70 -1.58
C LYS A 433 27.60 -23.52 -1.63
N THR A 434 28.08 -22.38 -1.13
CA THR A 434 29.51 -22.21 -0.89
C THR A 434 29.91 -23.20 0.20
N MET A 435 30.71 -24.20 -0.17
CA MET A 435 31.37 -25.08 0.80
C MET A 435 32.13 -24.18 1.79
N PRO A 436 31.99 -24.38 3.10
CA PRO A 436 32.88 -23.75 4.06
C PRO A 436 34.31 -24.07 3.63
N SER A 437 35.17 -23.06 3.53
CA SER A 437 36.59 -23.29 3.27
C SER A 437 37.10 -24.22 4.37
N THR A 438 37.37 -25.48 4.02
CA THR A 438 38.19 -26.35 4.83
C THR A 438 39.59 -25.74 4.81
N ASN A 439 39.85 -24.81 5.73
CA ASN A 439 41.21 -24.51 6.13
C ASN A 439 41.78 -25.83 6.65
N GLY A 440 42.45 -26.55 5.77
CA GLY A 440 43.27 -27.69 6.11
C GLY A 440 44.36 -27.21 7.05
N ASP A 441 44.10 -27.32 8.35
CA ASP A 441 45.15 -27.34 9.34
C ASP A 441 45.80 -28.73 9.24
N THR A 442 46.63 -28.91 8.19
CA THR A 442 47.62 -29.98 8.14
C THR A 442 48.67 -29.70 9.21
N ARG A 443 48.31 -29.95 10.47
CA ARG A 443 49.28 -30.14 11.54
C ARG A 443 50.00 -31.46 11.27
N ARG A 444 51.10 -31.36 10.52
CA ARG A 444 52.22 -32.29 10.66
C ARG A 444 52.69 -32.24 12.12
N ARG A 445 52.53 -33.35 12.82
CA ARG A 445 53.50 -33.83 13.81
C ARG A 445 53.68 -35.32 13.63
#